data_AF-A0A1G6DWP0-F1
#
_entry.id   AF-A0A1G6DWP0-F1
#
_cell.length_a   1.000
_cell.length_b   1.000
_cell.length_c   1.000
_cell.angle_alpha   90.00
_cell.angle_beta   90.00
_cell.angle_gamma   90.00
#
_symmetry.space_group_name_H-M   'P 1'
#
loop_
_entity.id
_entity.type
_entity.pdbx_description
1 polymer ?
#
loop_
_entity_poly.entity_id
_entity_poly.type
_entity_poly.pdbx_seq_one_letter_code
_entity_poly.pdbx_strand_id
1 'polypeptide(L)'
;MTEIQKTLFTLLCEVDGICRKYGITYFLHENTALEAVQKDHMGEERMIAEVIMRVPELLRFMEAFEKEKPAHRSLESWLNEPRYGDFGCRYVNDNTLYLDLPNYHHYRQYGFAVRISVLRDFPASRIKSKLATAKEIGFEMTFAEGSRAEAKKYEFCEKLVRPKLKTPESSLEFTRKMFDEFCGIYDNPSAQRCFSKYFRTQRHHFERSWFAEPVMTTLEGRSFPVPAREYFVSMYGQGYMSRRLPGRKMTEYIVADTEIPYRDYLKEIADIGLPLNKYIAERERYIRKQKASQPKVDTIKHYWDLLFRTGDRFELYEQYAPIKKELLSMRREGRFDELSAALAPYREKLMKNYQLGLGLCFDPEIFDCMTDLLRREGNGQLAAELREMIPEEHMKPIVIKGYDDD
;
A
#
# COMPACT_ATOMS: atom_id res chain seq x y z
N MET A 1 25.27 1.64 11.04
CA MET A 1 24.08 2.52 11.15
C MET A 1 24.39 3.89 10.59
N THR A 2 23.50 4.45 9.75
CA THR A 2 23.54 5.89 9.41
C THR A 2 23.10 6.73 10.61
N GLU A 3 23.26 8.05 10.54
CA GLU A 3 22.76 8.95 11.60
C GLU A 3 21.25 8.79 11.83
N ILE A 4 20.47 8.59 10.75
CA ILE A 4 19.03 8.35 10.85
C ILE A 4 18.73 7.09 11.68
N GLN A 5 19.41 5.97 11.41
CA GLN A 5 19.20 4.75 12.19
C GLN A 5 19.66 4.91 13.64
N LYS A 6 20.73 5.66 13.91
CA LYS A 6 21.15 5.97 15.30
C LYS A 6 20.07 6.78 16.02
N THR A 7 19.48 7.78 15.36
CA THR A 7 18.36 8.57 15.92
C THR A 7 17.16 7.69 16.20
N LEU A 8 16.74 6.85 15.25
CA LEU A 8 15.60 5.95 15.42
C LEU A 8 15.83 4.91 16.53
N PHE A 9 17.03 4.33 16.59
CA PHE A 9 17.41 3.38 17.63
C PHE A 9 17.44 4.03 19.02
N THR A 10 17.91 5.29 19.11
CA THR A 10 17.88 6.07 20.36
C THR A 10 16.44 6.25 20.86
N LEU A 11 15.52 6.67 19.98
CA LEU A 11 14.11 6.81 20.34
C LEU A 11 13.48 5.47 20.74
N LEU A 12 13.84 4.38 20.05
CA LEU A 12 13.36 3.05 20.39
C LEU A 12 13.85 2.60 21.78
N CYS A 13 15.11 2.91 22.13
CA CYS A 13 15.67 2.66 23.45
C CYS A 13 14.99 3.49 24.56
N GLU A 14 14.59 4.72 24.27
CA GLU A 14 13.85 5.58 25.20
C GLU A 14 12.44 5.02 25.46
N VAL A 15 11.72 4.63 24.40
CA VAL A 15 10.40 3.97 24.52
C VAL A 15 10.51 2.69 25.34
N ASP A 16 11.49 1.83 25.05
CA ASP A 16 11.78 0.63 25.81
C ASP A 16 12.13 0.94 27.28
N GLY A 17 12.93 1.98 27.54
CA GLY A 17 13.27 2.43 28.89
C GLY A 17 12.05 2.83 29.72
N ILE A 18 11.13 3.61 29.14
CA ILE A 18 9.85 3.96 29.76
C ILE A 18 9.04 2.69 30.01
N CYS A 19 8.93 1.79 29.02
CA CYS A 19 8.15 0.58 29.17
C CYS A 19 8.67 -0.32 30.29
N ARG A 20 9.99 -0.53 30.39
CA ARG A 20 10.60 -1.31 31.48
C ARG A 20 10.39 -0.67 32.84
N LYS A 21 10.59 0.65 32.96
CA LYS A 21 10.42 1.39 34.21
C LYS A 21 9.00 1.25 34.77
N TYR A 22 7.99 1.25 33.90
CA TYR A 22 6.59 1.20 34.28
C TYR A 22 5.93 -0.17 34.14
N GLY A 23 6.68 -1.22 33.77
CA GLY A 23 6.14 -2.56 33.55
C GLY A 23 5.07 -2.61 32.46
N ILE A 24 5.28 -1.90 31.37
CA ILE A 24 4.38 -1.82 30.21
C ILE A 24 4.82 -2.85 29.17
N THR A 25 3.88 -3.67 28.73
CA THR A 25 4.15 -4.71 27.73
C THR A 25 4.00 -4.15 26.32
N TYR A 26 5.02 -4.36 25.48
CA TYR A 26 5.02 -3.99 24.07
C TYR A 26 5.81 -5.03 23.28
N PHE A 27 5.69 -4.96 21.95
CA PHE A 27 6.48 -5.78 21.03
C PHE A 27 7.01 -4.90 19.91
N LEU A 28 8.20 -5.18 19.39
CA LEU A 28 8.59 -4.64 18.09
C LEU A 28 7.55 -5.06 17.05
N HIS A 29 7.30 -4.19 16.07
CA HIS A 29 6.28 -4.40 15.07
C HIS A 29 6.80 -4.23 13.64
N GLU A 30 6.10 -4.89 12.71
CA GLU A 30 6.39 -4.91 11.28
C GLU A 30 7.89 -5.09 10.96
N ASN A 31 8.43 -4.20 10.15
CA ASN A 31 9.78 -4.28 9.64
C ASN A 31 10.82 -4.17 10.76
N THR A 32 10.52 -3.42 11.82
CA THR A 32 11.42 -3.32 12.99
C THR A 32 11.56 -4.68 13.66
N ALA A 33 10.45 -5.41 13.84
CA ALA A 33 10.48 -6.76 14.38
C ALA A 33 11.19 -7.73 13.43
N LEU A 34 10.91 -7.64 12.13
CA LEU A 34 11.49 -8.55 11.15
C LEU A 34 13.00 -8.37 11.04
N GLU A 35 13.50 -7.14 11.01
CA GLU A 35 14.92 -6.81 10.98
C GLU A 35 15.64 -7.33 12.23
N ALA A 36 15.02 -7.17 13.40
CA ALA A 36 15.53 -7.68 14.67
C ALA A 36 15.57 -9.22 14.76
N VAL A 37 14.82 -9.94 13.91
CA VAL A 37 14.85 -11.41 13.88
C VAL A 37 15.73 -11.95 12.74
N GLN A 38 15.89 -11.19 11.65
CA GLN A 38 16.66 -11.60 10.48
C GLN A 38 18.15 -11.24 10.57
N LYS A 39 18.48 -10.08 11.15
CA LYS A 39 19.76 -9.41 10.91
C LYS A 39 20.42 -8.82 12.15
N ASP A 40 19.68 -8.70 13.25
CA ASP A 40 20.08 -8.04 14.49
C ASP A 40 20.48 -6.55 14.33
N HIS A 41 20.19 -5.92 13.18
CA HIS A 41 20.47 -4.50 12.90
C HIS A 41 19.31 -3.85 12.13
N MET A 42 19.14 -2.54 12.30
CA MET A 42 18.14 -1.75 11.57
C MET A 42 18.54 -1.59 10.11
N GLY A 43 17.56 -1.65 9.20
CA GLY A 43 17.81 -1.43 7.77
C GLY A 43 18.27 0.01 7.47
N GLU A 44 19.22 0.18 6.54
CA GLU A 44 19.78 1.48 6.19
C GLU A 44 18.77 2.47 5.57
N GLU A 45 17.73 1.94 4.91
CA GLU A 45 16.65 2.71 4.30
C GLU A 45 15.43 2.87 5.25
N ARG A 46 15.62 2.66 6.56
CA ARG A 46 14.56 2.76 7.56
C ARG A 46 14.40 4.22 8.02
N MET A 47 13.19 4.76 7.87
CA MET A 47 12.83 6.14 8.25
C MET A 47 11.92 6.22 9.49
N ILE A 48 11.48 5.07 10.01
CA ILE A 48 10.61 4.97 11.18
C ILE A 48 10.87 3.66 11.92
N ALA A 49 10.86 3.69 13.25
CA ALA A 49 10.85 2.49 14.08
C ALA A 49 9.43 2.23 14.59
N GLU A 50 9.07 0.96 14.78
CA GLU A 50 7.68 0.57 15.04
C GLU A 50 7.57 -0.42 16.18
N VAL A 51 6.65 -0.13 17.09
CA VAL A 51 6.23 -1.01 18.17
C VAL A 51 4.72 -1.14 18.17
N ILE A 52 4.22 -2.19 18.82
CA ILE A 52 2.79 -2.43 18.98
C ILE A 52 2.48 -2.75 20.45
N MET A 53 1.37 -2.21 20.93
CA MET A 53 0.87 -2.37 22.30
C MET A 53 -0.61 -2.70 22.29
N ARG A 54 -1.10 -3.44 23.29
CA ARG A 54 -2.55 -3.54 23.54
C ARG A 54 -3.08 -2.20 24.07
N VAL A 55 -4.40 -2.00 23.98
CA VAL A 55 -5.04 -0.76 24.47
C VAL A 55 -4.67 -0.41 25.92
N PRO A 56 -4.74 -1.32 26.91
CA PRO A 56 -4.37 -0.96 28.30
C PRO A 56 -2.91 -0.52 28.43
N GLU A 57 -2.00 -1.16 27.68
CA GLU A 57 -0.57 -0.85 27.70
C GLU A 57 -0.28 0.50 27.02
N LEU A 58 -0.98 0.81 25.91
CA LEU A 58 -0.91 2.13 25.29
C LEU A 58 -1.33 3.23 26.28
N LEU A 59 -2.46 3.06 26.97
CA LEU A 59 -2.94 4.05 27.93
C LEU A 59 -1.93 4.26 29.07
N ARG A 60 -1.37 3.17 29.61
CA ARG A 60 -0.29 3.24 30.61
C ARG A 60 0.96 3.94 30.07
N PHE A 61 1.31 3.73 28.81
CA PHE A 61 2.43 4.42 28.16
C PHE A 61 2.18 5.92 28.03
N MET A 62 0.98 6.34 27.61
CA MET A 62 0.61 7.74 27.53
C MET A 62 0.67 8.42 28.91
N GLU A 63 0.19 7.75 29.96
CA GLU A 63 0.33 8.25 31.33
C GLU A 63 1.78 8.32 31.80
N ALA A 64 2.60 7.32 31.49
CA ALA A 64 4.02 7.31 31.82
C ALA A 64 4.77 8.45 31.12
N PHE A 65 4.46 8.71 29.84
CA PHE A 65 4.99 9.84 29.10
C PHE A 65 4.66 11.18 29.77
N GLU A 66 3.40 11.39 30.16
CA GLU A 66 2.98 12.61 30.85
C GLU A 66 3.61 12.78 32.25
N LYS A 67 3.99 11.68 32.91
CA LYS A 67 4.72 11.70 34.19
C LYS A 67 6.20 12.02 34.01
N GLU A 68 6.86 11.35 33.07
CA GLU A 68 8.30 11.54 32.80
C GLU A 68 8.60 12.89 32.14
N LYS A 69 7.68 13.38 31.29
CA LYS A 69 7.84 14.57 30.43
C LYS A 69 9.24 14.66 29.80
N PRO A 70 9.64 13.66 28.99
CA PRO A 70 10.99 13.63 28.43
C PRO A 70 11.27 14.92 27.63
N ALA A 71 12.41 15.55 27.89
CA ALA A 71 12.77 16.80 27.23
C ALA A 71 12.90 16.60 25.71
N HIS A 72 12.44 17.58 24.93
CA HIS A 72 12.49 17.55 23.46
C HIS A 72 11.78 16.34 22.84
N ARG A 73 10.72 15.87 23.50
CA ARG A 73 9.87 14.79 23.01
C ARG A 73 8.43 15.24 23.00
N SER A 74 7.74 14.81 21.96
CA SER A 74 6.30 14.97 21.81
C SER A 74 5.63 13.61 21.63
N LEU A 75 4.42 13.46 22.16
CA LEU A 75 3.58 12.30 21.90
C LEU A 75 2.37 12.74 21.07
N GLU A 76 2.29 12.29 19.82
CA GLU A 76 1.24 12.71 18.88
C GLU A 76 0.19 11.61 18.69
N SER A 77 -1.10 11.96 18.74
CA SER A 77 -2.22 11.03 18.55
C SER A 77 -3.53 11.78 18.23
N TRP A 78 -4.65 11.06 18.09
CA TRP A 78 -6.00 11.66 18.02
C TRP A 78 -6.37 12.55 19.22
N LEU A 79 -5.62 12.49 20.32
CA LEU A 79 -5.89 13.34 21.49
C LEU A 79 -5.41 14.79 21.30
N ASN A 80 -4.48 15.04 20.37
CA ASN A 80 -3.85 16.35 20.19
C ASN A 80 -3.60 16.76 18.73
N GLU A 81 -3.75 15.85 17.77
CA GLU A 81 -3.72 16.13 16.34
C GLU A 81 -4.94 15.50 15.64
N PRO A 82 -5.98 16.28 15.30
CA PRO A 82 -7.22 15.77 14.72
C PRO A 82 -7.08 15.11 13.35
N ARG A 83 -5.97 15.36 12.64
CA ARG A 83 -5.68 14.74 11.34
C ARG A 83 -4.74 13.55 11.44
N TYR A 84 -4.32 13.18 12.66
CA TYR A 84 -3.47 12.02 12.88
C TYR A 84 -4.07 10.78 12.25
N GLY A 85 -3.28 10.07 11.44
CA GLY A 85 -3.81 9.05 10.53
C GLY A 85 -4.36 7.80 11.23
N ASP A 86 -3.93 7.51 12.46
CA ASP A 86 -4.08 6.16 13.03
C ASP A 86 -4.67 6.15 14.45
N PHE A 87 -5.30 5.04 14.82
CA PHE A 87 -5.58 4.73 16.23
C PHE A 87 -4.28 4.19 16.86
N GLY A 88 -3.53 5.08 17.50
CA GLY A 88 -2.24 4.83 18.13
C GLY A 88 -1.55 6.16 18.47
N CYS A 89 -0.23 6.16 18.62
CA CYS A 89 0.53 7.39 18.80
C CYS A 89 1.94 7.34 18.19
N ARG A 90 2.59 8.50 18.09
CA ARG A 90 4.00 8.63 17.70
C ARG A 90 4.79 9.30 18.82
N TYR A 91 5.88 8.66 19.22
CA TYR A 91 6.88 9.24 20.12
C TYR A 91 7.94 9.96 19.27
N VAL A 92 7.93 11.28 19.26
CA VAL A 92 8.63 12.14 18.29
C VAL A 92 9.80 12.86 18.94
N ASN A 93 10.92 12.96 18.22
CA ASN A 93 12.05 13.81 18.59
C ASN A 93 11.88 15.22 18.02
N ASP A 94 11.66 16.20 18.91
CA ASP A 94 11.39 17.58 18.49
C ASP A 94 12.63 18.31 17.95
N ASN A 95 13.84 17.78 18.21
CA ASN A 95 15.11 18.36 17.76
C ASN A 95 15.57 17.81 16.40
N THR A 96 14.68 17.16 15.65
CA THR A 96 15.00 16.58 14.35
C THR A 96 13.96 16.98 13.31
N LEU A 97 14.29 16.76 12.04
CA LEU A 97 13.45 17.00 10.88
C LEU A 97 13.21 15.69 10.15
N TYR A 98 11.94 15.41 9.92
CA TYR A 98 11.41 14.37 9.05
C TYR A 98 10.06 14.85 8.51
N LEU A 99 10.12 15.51 7.37
CA LEU A 99 8.99 16.07 6.64
C LEU A 99 8.71 15.24 5.40
N ASP A 100 7.61 14.49 5.44
CA ASP A 100 7.13 13.66 4.34
C ASP A 100 5.99 14.40 3.63
N LEU A 101 6.27 15.09 2.52
CA LEU A 101 5.31 15.98 1.85
C LEU A 101 3.99 15.28 1.47
N PRO A 102 3.98 14.03 0.96
CA PRO A 102 2.76 13.26 0.74
C PRO A 102 1.91 12.99 1.98
N ASN A 103 2.50 13.01 3.18
CA ASN A 103 1.81 12.75 4.45
C ASN A 103 1.78 13.99 5.35
N TYR A 104 2.03 15.18 4.79
CA TYR A 104 2.17 16.43 5.52
C TYR A 104 1.02 16.68 6.48
N HIS A 105 -0.22 16.46 6.04
CA HIS A 105 -1.40 16.74 6.86
C HIS A 105 -1.70 15.73 7.96
N HIS A 106 -1.03 14.58 8.00
CA HIS A 106 -1.26 13.55 9.01
C HIS A 106 -0.47 13.78 10.30
N TYR A 107 0.48 14.72 10.28
CA TYR A 107 1.37 14.98 11.39
C TYR A 107 1.43 16.48 11.67
N ARG A 108 1.54 16.83 12.94
CA ARG A 108 1.85 18.16 13.45
C ARG A 108 3.32 18.27 13.79
N GLN A 109 3.89 17.19 14.32
CA GLN A 109 5.30 17.11 14.68
C GLN A 109 6.07 16.38 13.57
N TYR A 110 6.96 17.11 12.89
CA TYR A 110 7.74 16.62 11.75
C TYR A 110 9.16 16.21 12.18
N GLY A 111 9.30 15.51 13.29
CA GLY A 111 10.55 14.90 13.72
C GLY A 111 10.59 13.40 13.43
N PHE A 112 11.78 12.79 13.54
CA PHE A 112 11.91 11.33 13.58
C PHE A 112 11.12 10.77 14.76
N ALA A 113 10.54 9.58 14.57
CA ALA A 113 9.62 9.03 15.54
C ALA A 113 9.68 7.51 15.65
N VAL A 114 9.27 7.01 16.82
CA VAL A 114 8.79 5.64 16.99
C VAL A 114 7.27 5.65 16.85
N ARG A 115 6.73 4.87 15.93
CA ARG A 115 5.28 4.63 15.84
C ARG A 115 4.88 3.56 16.85
N ILE A 116 3.84 3.86 17.62
CA ILE A 116 3.22 2.97 18.57
C ILE A 116 1.83 2.60 18.03
N SER A 117 1.78 1.46 17.35
CA SER A 117 0.53 0.88 16.82
C SER A 117 -0.27 0.22 17.95
N VAL A 118 -1.59 0.10 17.74
CA VAL A 118 -2.47 -0.61 18.68
C VAL A 118 -2.79 -2.00 18.16
N LEU A 119 -2.53 -3.01 19.00
CA LEU A 119 -3.08 -4.35 18.85
C LEU A 119 -4.51 -4.34 19.36
N ARG A 120 -5.46 -4.42 18.42
CA ARG A 120 -6.89 -4.27 18.70
C ARG A 120 -7.52 -5.63 18.92
N ASP A 121 -8.10 -5.86 20.09
CA ASP A 121 -8.84 -7.08 20.33
C ASP A 121 -10.11 -7.12 19.49
N PHE A 122 -10.53 -8.32 19.10
CA PHE A 122 -11.81 -8.44 18.45
C PHE A 122 -12.93 -8.00 19.42
N PRO A 123 -13.77 -7.05 19.00
CA PRO A 123 -14.78 -6.47 19.89
C PRO A 123 -15.88 -7.48 20.22
N ALA A 124 -16.31 -7.51 21.49
CA ALA A 124 -17.41 -8.36 21.94
C ALA A 124 -18.75 -8.01 21.25
N SER A 125 -18.99 -6.72 20.97
CA SER A 125 -20.21 -6.25 20.31
C SER A 125 -20.02 -6.02 18.82
N ARG A 126 -20.68 -6.85 18.01
CA ARG A 126 -20.72 -6.71 16.54
C ARG A 126 -21.30 -5.37 16.07
N ILE A 127 -22.27 -4.81 16.79
CA ILE A 127 -22.90 -3.53 16.45
C ILE A 127 -21.92 -2.38 16.68
N LYS A 128 -21.30 -2.31 17.87
CA LYS A 128 -20.28 -1.30 18.17
C LYS A 128 -19.10 -1.40 17.21
N SER A 129 -18.66 -2.62 16.90
CA SER A 129 -17.61 -2.89 15.91
C SER A 129 -17.91 -2.31 14.53
N LYS A 130 -19.13 -2.54 14.02
CA LYS A 130 -19.56 -2.02 12.72
C LYS A 130 -19.61 -0.50 12.72
N LEU A 131 -20.11 0.12 13.79
CA LEU A 131 -20.16 1.58 13.90
C LEU A 131 -18.75 2.19 13.99
N ALA A 132 -17.86 1.61 14.79
CA ALA A 132 -16.46 2.03 14.86
C ALA A 132 -15.77 1.90 13.51
N THR A 133 -16.00 0.80 12.80
CA THR A 133 -15.49 0.60 11.43
C THR A 133 -16.02 1.65 10.47
N ALA A 134 -17.31 1.99 10.52
CA ALA A 134 -17.90 3.03 9.67
C ALA A 134 -17.31 4.42 9.99
N LYS A 135 -17.08 4.74 11.27
CA LYS A 135 -16.41 5.99 11.68
C LYS A 135 -14.96 6.03 11.23
N GLU A 136 -14.20 4.94 11.39
CA GLU A 136 -12.81 4.87 10.93
C GLU A 136 -12.72 5.05 9.42
N ILE A 137 -13.56 4.35 8.65
CA ILE A 137 -13.64 4.52 7.20
C ILE A 137 -14.03 5.97 6.85
N GLY A 138 -15.00 6.56 7.55
CA GLY A 138 -15.42 7.95 7.31
C GLY A 138 -14.31 8.96 7.58
N PHE A 139 -13.52 8.73 8.63
CA PHE A 139 -12.33 9.50 8.96
C PHE A 139 -11.27 9.37 7.86
N GLU A 140 -10.95 8.13 7.46
CA GLU A 140 -10.01 7.83 6.37
C GLU A 140 -10.41 8.51 5.07
N MET A 141 -11.68 8.43 4.68
CA MET A 141 -12.19 9.06 3.46
C MET A 141 -12.17 10.60 3.53
N THR A 142 -12.35 11.19 4.71
CA THR A 142 -12.32 12.65 4.88
C THR A 142 -10.91 13.20 4.64
N PHE A 143 -9.88 12.46 5.04
CA PHE A 143 -8.47 12.86 4.90
C PHE A 143 -7.75 12.18 3.74
N ALA A 144 -8.43 11.38 2.92
CA ALA A 144 -7.81 10.73 1.78
C ALA A 144 -7.57 11.75 0.64
N GLU A 145 -6.31 12.12 0.42
CA GLU A 145 -5.92 13.05 -0.63
C GLU A 145 -6.41 12.60 -2.03
N GLY A 146 -7.44 13.28 -2.52
CA GLY A 146 -7.92 13.19 -3.90
C GLY A 146 -8.58 11.88 -4.32
N SER A 147 -8.85 10.94 -3.42
CA SER A 147 -9.74 9.81 -3.72
C SER A 147 -11.16 10.14 -3.25
N ARG A 148 -12.11 10.26 -4.19
CA ARG A 148 -13.54 10.22 -3.84
C ARG A 148 -13.93 8.77 -3.54
N ALA A 149 -14.89 8.62 -2.64
CA ALA A 149 -15.61 7.37 -2.44
C ALA A 149 -16.26 6.92 -3.77
N GLU A 150 -15.67 5.94 -4.46
CA GLU A 150 -16.28 5.39 -5.68
C GLU A 150 -17.53 4.54 -5.36
N ALA A 151 -17.60 3.95 -4.16
CA ALA A 151 -18.74 3.16 -3.72
C ALA A 151 -19.63 3.92 -2.71
N LYS A 152 -20.95 3.79 -2.85
CA LYS A 152 -21.97 4.40 -1.97
C LYS A 152 -21.74 4.15 -0.47
N LYS A 153 -21.17 2.98 -0.11
CA LYS A 153 -20.83 2.65 1.28
C LYS A 153 -19.81 3.60 1.90
N TYR A 154 -18.83 4.04 1.12
CA TYR A 154 -17.78 4.96 1.58
C TYR A 154 -18.32 6.38 1.71
N GLU A 155 -19.20 6.79 0.79
CA GLU A 155 -19.90 8.08 0.86
C GLU A 155 -20.77 8.19 2.13
N PHE A 156 -21.48 7.12 2.49
CA PHE A 156 -22.23 7.07 3.74
C PHE A 156 -21.32 7.24 4.97
N CYS A 157 -20.19 6.51 5.02
CA CYS A 157 -19.23 6.61 6.12
C CYS A 157 -18.63 8.03 6.21
N GLU A 158 -18.26 8.63 5.09
CA GLU A 158 -17.74 10.00 5.03
C GLU A 158 -18.77 11.01 5.58
N LYS A 159 -20.05 10.89 5.19
CA LYS A 159 -21.13 11.76 5.69
C LYS A 159 -21.35 11.65 7.21
N LEU A 160 -21.03 10.52 7.84
CA LEU A 160 -21.11 10.36 9.30
C LEU A 160 -20.02 11.13 10.07
N VAL A 161 -18.90 11.43 9.42
CA VAL A 161 -17.68 11.94 10.05
C VAL A 161 -17.35 13.37 9.62
N ARG A 162 -17.34 13.63 8.31
CA ARG A 162 -16.92 14.92 7.72
C ARG A 162 -17.58 16.16 8.35
N PRO A 163 -18.88 16.18 8.69
CA PRO A 163 -19.48 17.36 9.32
C PRO A 163 -18.91 17.69 10.70
N LYS A 164 -18.29 16.71 11.39
CA LYS A 164 -17.67 16.86 12.71
C LYS A 164 -16.21 17.31 12.65
N LEU A 165 -15.63 17.38 11.44
CA LEU A 165 -14.25 17.75 11.18
C LEU A 165 -14.12 19.13 10.51
N LYS A 166 -15.06 20.05 10.81
CA LYS A 166 -15.16 21.35 10.12
C LYS A 166 -14.26 22.43 10.71
N THR A 167 -14.11 22.46 12.03
CA THR A 167 -13.27 23.43 12.75
C THR A 167 -12.19 22.70 13.54
N PRO A 168 -11.05 23.34 13.87
CA PRO A 168 -10.02 22.72 14.70
C PRO A 168 -10.57 22.15 16.03
N GLU A 169 -11.44 22.90 16.71
CA GLU A 169 -12.00 22.55 18.01
C GLU A 169 -12.94 21.34 17.90
N SER A 170 -13.89 21.40 16.97
CA SER A 170 -14.84 20.30 16.74
C SER A 170 -14.14 19.02 16.27
N SER A 171 -13.08 19.18 15.46
CA SER A 171 -12.26 18.05 15.00
C SER A 171 -11.53 17.39 16.17
N LEU A 172 -10.95 18.19 17.07
CA LEU A 172 -10.24 17.69 18.24
C LEU A 172 -11.19 17.00 19.23
N GLU A 173 -12.35 17.59 19.49
CA GLU A 173 -13.37 16.98 20.34
C GLU A 173 -13.84 15.63 19.77
N PHE A 174 -14.12 15.59 18.46
CA PHE A 174 -14.56 14.37 17.78
C PHE A 174 -13.49 13.27 17.82
N THR A 175 -12.23 13.60 17.54
CA THR A 175 -11.13 12.63 17.51
C THR A 175 -10.78 12.10 18.89
N ARG A 176 -10.84 12.93 19.94
CA ARG A 176 -10.76 12.48 21.35
C ARG A 176 -11.86 11.48 21.68
N LYS A 177 -13.10 11.81 21.37
CA LYS A 177 -14.24 10.89 21.58
C LYS A 177 -14.06 9.59 20.80
N MET A 178 -13.54 9.66 19.58
CA MET A 178 -13.27 8.48 18.76
C MET A 178 -12.15 7.63 19.37
N PHE A 179 -11.11 8.24 19.92
CA PHE A 179 -10.03 7.56 20.63
C PHE A 179 -10.59 6.80 21.85
N ASP A 180 -11.35 7.47 22.72
CA ASP A 180 -11.94 6.85 23.92
C ASP A 180 -12.90 5.70 23.57
N GLU A 181 -13.75 5.91 22.55
CA GLU A 181 -14.65 4.88 22.04
C GLU A 181 -13.86 3.66 21.51
N PHE A 182 -12.76 3.89 20.80
CA PHE A 182 -11.95 2.82 20.23
C PHE A 182 -11.20 2.06 21.33
N CYS A 183 -10.69 2.76 22.36
CA CYS A 183 -10.13 2.13 23.54
C CYS A 183 -11.14 1.18 24.18
N GLY A 184 -12.37 1.64 24.45
CA GLY A 184 -13.40 0.80 25.06
C GLY A 184 -13.95 -0.33 24.17
N ILE A 185 -13.83 -0.22 22.85
CA ILE A 185 -14.28 -1.26 21.91
C ILE A 185 -13.22 -2.35 21.72
N TYR A 186 -11.94 -1.96 21.68
CA TYR A 186 -10.83 -2.83 21.33
C TYR A 186 -9.99 -3.30 22.53
N ASP A 187 -10.38 -2.91 23.75
CA ASP A 187 -9.95 -3.59 24.98
C ASP A 187 -10.96 -4.70 25.32
N ASN A 188 -10.67 -5.92 24.84
CA ASN A 188 -11.51 -7.08 25.12
C ASN A 188 -10.63 -8.24 25.62
N PRO A 189 -10.45 -8.37 26.95
CA PRO A 189 -9.60 -9.40 27.54
C PRO A 189 -9.99 -10.84 27.17
N SER A 190 -11.26 -11.08 26.87
CA SER A 190 -11.81 -12.40 26.50
C SER A 190 -11.66 -12.72 25.01
N ALA A 191 -11.14 -11.79 24.18
CA ALA A 191 -10.94 -12.05 22.77
C ALA A 191 -9.84 -13.10 22.55
N GLN A 192 -10.08 -14.06 21.66
CA GLN A 192 -9.04 -15.02 21.25
C GLN A 192 -8.20 -14.50 20.10
N ARG A 193 -8.74 -13.56 19.31
CA ARG A 193 -8.11 -12.97 18.13
C ARG A 193 -7.96 -11.47 18.31
N CYS A 194 -6.97 -10.93 17.62
CA CYS A 194 -6.72 -9.49 17.55
C CYS A 194 -6.34 -9.09 16.13
N PHE A 195 -6.18 -7.79 15.88
CA PHE A 195 -5.72 -7.29 14.60
C PHE A 195 -4.97 -5.97 14.74
N SER A 196 -4.10 -5.67 13.78
CA SER A 196 -3.57 -4.32 13.56
C SER A 196 -4.17 -3.73 12.28
N LYS A 197 -4.21 -2.40 12.19
CA LYS A 197 -4.69 -1.67 11.02
C LYS A 197 -4.08 -0.27 11.01
N TYR A 198 -3.55 0.12 9.85
CA TYR A 198 -3.11 1.48 9.54
C TYR A 198 -4.09 2.20 8.62
N PHE A 199 -3.96 3.51 8.53
CA PHE A 199 -4.72 4.41 7.69
C PHE A 199 -4.80 3.87 6.27
N ARG A 200 -6.02 3.57 5.81
CA ARG A 200 -6.32 3.07 4.46
C ARG A 200 -5.64 1.75 4.09
N THR A 201 -5.22 0.96 5.06
CA THR A 201 -4.69 -0.40 4.86
C THR A 201 -5.72 -1.46 5.24
N GLN A 202 -5.46 -2.70 4.80
CA GLN A 202 -6.25 -3.84 5.26
C GLN A 202 -5.88 -4.22 6.70
N ARG A 203 -6.79 -4.93 7.37
CA ARG A 203 -6.52 -5.46 8.71
C ARG A 203 -5.60 -6.66 8.62
N HIS A 204 -4.57 -6.69 9.45
CA HIS A 204 -3.76 -7.88 9.67
C HIS A 204 -4.29 -8.61 10.91
N HIS A 205 -4.73 -9.84 10.75
CA HIS A 205 -5.37 -10.63 11.80
C HIS A 205 -4.39 -11.60 12.46
N PHE A 206 -4.47 -11.72 13.78
CA PHE A 206 -3.57 -12.54 14.58
C PHE A 206 -4.34 -13.30 15.67
N GLU A 207 -3.75 -14.39 16.15
CA GLU A 207 -4.17 -14.99 17.42
C GLU A 207 -3.59 -14.18 18.58
N ARG A 208 -4.39 -13.94 19.63
CA ARG A 208 -3.97 -13.16 20.79
C ARG A 208 -2.81 -13.81 21.53
N SER A 209 -2.74 -15.14 21.52
CA SER A 209 -1.68 -15.91 22.18
C SER A 209 -0.29 -15.63 21.59
N TRP A 210 -0.18 -15.16 20.34
CA TRP A 210 1.10 -14.79 19.74
C TRP A 210 1.76 -13.56 20.40
N PHE A 211 0.99 -12.85 21.22
CA PHE A 211 1.41 -11.68 21.99
C PHE A 211 1.24 -11.89 23.49
N ALA A 212 1.14 -13.14 23.95
CA ALA A 212 1.00 -13.45 25.38
C ALA A 212 2.34 -13.34 26.12
N GLU A 213 3.37 -14.03 25.61
CA GLU A 213 4.70 -14.04 26.20
C GLU A 213 5.71 -13.43 25.22
N PRO A 214 6.57 -12.49 25.66
CA PRO A 214 7.58 -11.89 24.82
C PRO A 214 8.69 -12.88 24.48
N VAL A 215 8.97 -13.01 23.19
CA VAL A 215 10.22 -13.63 22.72
C VAL A 215 11.25 -12.52 22.64
N MET A 216 12.38 -12.67 23.34
CA MET A 216 13.43 -11.65 23.31
C MET A 216 14.35 -11.88 22.11
N THR A 217 14.59 -10.83 21.33
CA THR A 217 15.60 -10.81 20.26
C THR A 217 16.57 -9.65 20.46
N THR A 218 17.65 -9.61 19.70
CA THR A 218 18.64 -8.53 19.75
C THR A 218 18.49 -7.61 18.54
N LEU A 219 18.57 -6.31 18.78
CA LEU A 219 18.63 -5.29 17.74
C LEU A 219 19.68 -4.26 18.17
N GLU A 220 20.72 -4.09 17.36
CA GLU A 220 21.85 -3.18 17.62
C GLU A 220 22.46 -3.41 19.02
N GLY A 221 22.60 -4.68 19.41
CA GLY A 221 23.18 -5.09 20.69
C GLY A 221 22.29 -4.93 21.92
N ARG A 222 21.04 -4.45 21.78
CA ARG A 222 20.06 -4.36 22.88
C ARG A 222 18.95 -5.37 22.69
N SER A 223 18.47 -5.93 23.80
CA SER A 223 17.39 -6.91 23.79
C SER A 223 16.02 -6.23 23.72
N PHE A 224 15.14 -6.72 22.84
CA PHE A 224 13.77 -6.23 22.65
C PHE A 224 12.76 -7.38 22.56
N PRO A 225 11.52 -7.18 23.03
CA PRO A 225 10.45 -8.14 22.88
C PRO A 225 9.91 -8.15 21.44
N VAL A 226 9.75 -9.33 20.86
CA VAL A 226 9.06 -9.60 19.59
C VAL A 226 7.93 -10.61 19.81
N PRO A 227 6.89 -10.60 18.95
CA PRO A 227 5.81 -11.58 19.05
C PRO A 227 6.30 -12.98 18.66
N ALA A 228 5.44 -13.98 18.87
CA ALA A 228 5.71 -15.37 18.51
C ALA A 228 6.02 -15.55 17.01
N ARG A 229 6.70 -16.65 16.67
CA ARG A 229 7.12 -16.97 15.28
C ARG A 229 5.96 -16.90 14.27
N GLU A 230 4.77 -17.33 14.68
CA GLU A 230 3.55 -17.37 13.88
C GLU A 230 3.15 -15.99 13.35
N TYR A 231 3.43 -14.92 14.11
CA TYR A 231 3.23 -13.55 13.65
C TYR A 231 4.00 -13.27 12.35
N PHE A 232 5.28 -13.66 12.28
CA PHE A 232 6.11 -13.42 11.11
C PHE A 232 5.67 -14.25 9.91
N VAL A 233 5.27 -15.51 10.13
CA VAL A 233 4.70 -16.36 9.08
C VAL A 233 3.40 -15.75 8.53
N SER A 234 2.55 -15.21 9.41
CA SER A 234 1.29 -14.56 9.00
C SER A 234 1.52 -13.26 8.22
N MET A 235 2.51 -12.44 8.60
CA MET A 235 2.78 -11.16 7.95
C MET A 235 3.56 -11.32 6.64
N TYR A 236 4.51 -12.26 6.60
CA TYR A 236 5.55 -12.29 5.57
C TYR A 236 5.67 -13.64 4.83
N GLY A 237 4.94 -14.67 5.24
CA GLY A 237 4.98 -16.02 4.66
C GLY A 237 6.06 -16.93 5.25
N GLN A 238 6.06 -18.21 4.87
CA GLN A 238 6.98 -19.22 5.42
C GLN A 238 8.48 -18.89 5.18
N GLY A 239 8.79 -18.23 4.07
CA GLY A 239 10.15 -17.81 3.71
C GLY A 239 10.56 -16.45 4.29
N TYR A 240 9.94 -16.00 5.39
CA TYR A 240 10.17 -14.64 5.89
C TYR A 240 11.64 -14.39 6.24
N MET A 241 12.40 -15.38 6.71
CA MET A 241 13.82 -15.21 7.09
C MET A 241 14.71 -14.75 5.93
N SER A 242 14.43 -15.19 4.71
CA SER A 242 15.17 -14.78 3.50
C SER A 242 14.51 -13.62 2.75
N ARG A 243 13.42 -13.07 3.28
CA ARG A 243 12.66 -12.02 2.59
C ARG A 243 13.44 -10.72 2.62
N ARG A 244 13.73 -10.17 1.43
CA ARG A 244 14.24 -8.80 1.32
C ARG A 244 13.11 -7.81 1.61
N LEU A 245 13.31 -7.00 2.64
CA LEU A 245 12.41 -5.90 2.92
C LEU A 245 12.62 -4.77 1.90
N PRO A 246 11.55 -4.22 1.32
CA PRO A 246 11.64 -2.96 0.62
C PRO A 246 12.00 -1.89 1.65
N GLY A 247 13.14 -1.22 1.49
CA GLY A 247 13.42 -0.03 2.26
C GLY A 247 12.64 1.17 1.71
N ARG A 248 12.50 2.20 2.54
CA ARG A 248 11.93 3.46 2.08
C ARG A 248 13.08 4.33 1.61
N LYS A 249 13.37 4.28 0.31
CA LYS A 249 14.35 5.18 -0.29
C LYS A 249 13.96 6.63 -0.02
N MET A 250 14.95 7.43 0.36
CA MET A 250 14.83 8.88 0.33
C MET A 250 14.38 9.30 -1.07
N THR A 251 13.28 10.05 -1.14
CA THR A 251 12.75 10.62 -2.38
C THR A 251 12.87 12.13 -2.32
N GLU A 252 12.70 12.79 -3.46
CA GLU A 252 12.61 14.25 -3.58
C GLU A 252 11.45 14.87 -2.75
N TYR A 253 10.56 14.04 -2.21
CA TYR A 253 9.41 14.47 -1.41
C TYR A 253 9.62 14.34 0.11
N ILE A 254 10.78 13.87 0.54
CA ILE A 254 11.14 13.75 1.95
C ILE A 254 12.26 14.75 2.23
N VAL A 255 12.09 15.56 3.26
CA VAL A 255 13.16 16.40 3.81
C VAL A 255 13.45 15.88 5.21
N ALA A 256 14.68 15.46 5.46
CA ALA A 256 15.05 14.83 6.72
C ALA A 256 16.45 15.25 7.17
N ASP A 257 16.58 15.52 8.46
CA ASP A 257 17.83 15.92 9.10
C ASP A 257 17.80 15.51 10.59
N THR A 258 18.89 14.93 11.09
CA THR A 258 18.97 14.41 12.47
C THR A 258 19.47 15.44 13.49
N GLU A 259 19.87 16.63 13.03
CA GLU A 259 20.47 17.69 13.84
C GLU A 259 19.67 19.00 13.79
N ILE A 260 18.86 19.19 12.74
CA ILE A 260 17.99 20.37 12.59
C ILE A 260 16.60 20.09 13.18
N PRO A 261 16.14 20.88 14.18
CA PRO A 261 14.75 20.84 14.65
C PRO A 261 13.78 21.22 13.53
N TYR A 262 12.70 20.44 13.35
CA TYR A 262 11.71 20.72 12.31
C TYR A 262 11.08 22.12 12.43
N ARG A 263 10.98 22.66 13.64
CA ARG A 263 10.44 24.01 13.89
C ARG A 263 11.30 25.10 13.28
N ASP A 264 12.63 24.94 13.34
CA ASP A 264 13.57 25.90 12.78
C ASP A 264 13.50 25.88 11.27
N TYR A 265 13.45 24.69 10.67
CA TYR A 265 13.21 24.51 9.24
C TYR A 265 11.89 25.16 8.79
N LEU A 266 10.78 24.90 9.49
CA LEU A 266 9.48 25.49 9.14
C LEU A 266 9.47 27.01 9.27
N LYS A 267 10.20 27.57 10.24
CA LYS A 267 10.37 29.00 10.40
C LYS A 267 11.18 29.59 9.24
N GLU A 268 12.30 28.98 8.89
CA GLU A 268 13.14 29.44 7.77
C GLU A 268 12.39 29.41 6.44
N ILE A 269 11.63 28.35 6.17
CA ILE A 269 10.76 28.24 5.00
C ILE A 269 9.70 29.36 4.96
N ALA A 270 9.13 29.72 6.12
CA ALA A 270 8.21 30.84 6.21
C ALA A 270 8.91 32.19 5.96
N ASP A 271 10.11 32.39 6.50
CA ASP A 271 10.90 33.62 6.40
C ASP A 271 11.35 33.92 4.96
N ILE A 272 11.64 32.88 4.15
CA ILE A 272 11.93 33.03 2.71
C ILE A 272 10.68 33.18 1.83
N GLY A 273 9.49 33.30 2.44
CA GLY A 273 8.24 33.54 1.71
C GLY A 273 7.67 32.33 0.99
N LEU A 274 8.02 31.10 1.42
CA LEU A 274 7.46 29.86 0.90
C LEU A 274 6.39 29.30 1.87
N PRO A 275 5.11 29.71 1.77
CA PRO A 275 4.07 29.17 2.64
C PRO A 275 3.80 27.70 2.31
N LEU A 276 4.40 26.78 3.10
CA LEU A 276 4.31 25.34 2.89
C LEU A 276 2.85 24.84 2.77
N ASN A 277 1.95 25.36 3.61
CA ASN A 277 0.52 25.04 3.53
C ASN A 277 -0.11 25.37 2.18
N LYS A 278 0.30 26.47 1.53
CA LYS A 278 -0.20 26.86 0.20
C LYS A 278 0.36 25.92 -0.87
N TYR A 279 1.66 25.60 -0.79
CA TYR A 279 2.28 24.63 -1.69
C TYR A 279 1.58 23.27 -1.64
N ILE A 280 1.36 22.74 -0.42
CA ILE A 280 0.66 21.47 -0.23
C ILE A 280 -0.77 21.54 -0.78
N ALA A 281 -1.52 22.62 -0.51
CA ALA A 281 -2.88 22.78 -1.03
C ALA A 281 -2.96 22.80 -2.57
N GLU A 282 -1.98 23.42 -3.25
CA GLU A 282 -1.89 23.38 -4.71
C GLU A 282 -1.51 21.99 -5.22
N ARG A 283 -0.58 21.29 -4.56
CA ARG A 283 -0.21 19.90 -4.86
C ARG A 283 -1.43 18.98 -4.75
N GLU A 284 -2.18 19.06 -3.66
CA GLU A 284 -3.41 18.28 -3.49
C GLU A 284 -4.45 18.57 -4.59
N ARG A 285 -4.60 19.84 -4.98
CA ARG A 285 -5.50 20.26 -6.06
C ARG A 285 -5.07 19.66 -7.40
N TYR A 286 -3.77 19.66 -7.69
CA TYR A 286 -3.20 19.03 -8.87
C TYR A 286 -3.46 17.52 -8.89
N ILE A 287 -3.19 16.81 -7.79
CA ILE A 287 -3.45 15.38 -7.64
C ILE A 287 -4.93 15.06 -7.85
N ARG A 288 -5.84 15.87 -7.30
CA ARG A 288 -7.30 15.73 -7.53
C ARG A 288 -7.66 15.85 -9.00
N LYS A 289 -7.10 16.85 -9.71
CA LYS A 289 -7.34 17.03 -11.15
C LYS A 289 -6.81 15.84 -11.95
N GLN A 290 -5.61 15.38 -11.65
CA GLN A 290 -4.99 14.23 -12.31
C GLN A 290 -5.84 12.97 -12.15
N LYS A 291 -6.27 12.66 -10.92
CA LYS A 291 -7.16 11.52 -10.66
C LYS A 291 -8.51 11.64 -11.38
N ALA A 292 -9.10 12.84 -11.40
CA ALA A 292 -10.34 13.09 -12.13
C ALA A 292 -10.17 12.93 -13.65
N SER A 293 -8.98 13.17 -14.19
CA SER A 293 -8.66 12.92 -15.61
C SER A 293 -8.27 11.48 -15.93
N GLN A 294 -7.94 10.66 -14.92
CA GLN A 294 -7.43 9.29 -15.12
C GLN A 294 -8.35 8.43 -16.01
N PRO A 295 -9.69 8.41 -15.84
CA PRO A 295 -10.54 7.61 -16.72
C PRO A 295 -10.43 7.98 -18.21
N LYS A 296 -10.21 9.27 -18.51
CA LYS A 296 -9.99 9.73 -19.88
C LYS A 296 -8.64 9.27 -20.40
N VAL A 297 -7.60 9.33 -19.57
CA VAL A 297 -6.27 8.82 -19.90
C VAL A 297 -6.33 7.31 -20.18
N ASP A 298 -7.06 6.56 -19.37
CA ASP A 298 -7.23 5.11 -19.54
C ASP A 298 -8.00 4.79 -20.83
N THR A 299 -9.04 5.58 -21.15
CA THR A 299 -9.77 5.45 -22.43
C THR A 299 -8.87 5.76 -23.63
N ILE A 300 -8.07 6.83 -23.56
CA ILE A 300 -7.12 7.18 -24.64
C ILE A 300 -6.09 6.06 -24.81
N LYS A 301 -5.54 5.53 -23.71
CA LYS A 301 -4.61 4.40 -23.75
C LYS A 301 -5.26 3.19 -24.42
N HIS A 302 -6.50 2.85 -24.04
CA HIS A 302 -7.23 1.75 -24.64
C HIS A 302 -7.42 1.93 -26.16
N TYR A 303 -7.73 3.15 -26.64
CA TYR A 303 -7.81 3.42 -28.08
C TYR A 303 -6.49 3.22 -28.80
N TRP A 304 -5.36 3.60 -28.19
CA TRP A 304 -4.03 3.29 -28.74
C TRP A 304 -3.76 1.79 -28.76
N ASP A 305 -4.10 1.07 -27.70
CA ASP A 305 -3.95 -0.39 -27.65
C ASP A 305 -4.78 -1.07 -28.77
N LEU A 306 -6.01 -0.61 -29.02
CA LEU A 306 -6.84 -1.07 -30.14
C LEU A 306 -6.25 -0.75 -31.52
N LEU A 307 -5.68 0.46 -31.68
CA LEU A 307 -5.01 0.87 -32.91
C LEU A 307 -3.78 -0.01 -33.19
N PHE A 308 -2.91 -0.21 -32.20
CA PHE A 308 -1.71 -1.04 -32.34
C PHE A 308 -2.05 -2.50 -32.58
N ARG A 309 -3.07 -3.05 -31.90
CA ARG A 309 -3.60 -4.37 -32.20
C ARG A 309 -4.06 -4.47 -33.66
N THR A 310 -4.69 -3.43 -34.18
CA THR A 310 -5.14 -3.41 -35.59
C THR A 310 -3.94 -3.40 -36.53
N GLY A 311 -2.90 -2.61 -36.22
CA GLY A 311 -1.60 -2.68 -36.93
C GLY A 311 -1.00 -4.08 -36.91
N ASP A 312 -0.95 -4.73 -35.74
CA ASP A 312 -0.49 -6.12 -35.60
C ASP A 312 -1.29 -7.08 -36.50
N ARG A 313 -2.62 -6.89 -36.67
CA ARG A 313 -3.42 -7.72 -37.57
C ARG A 313 -3.00 -7.57 -39.04
N PHE A 314 -2.74 -6.35 -39.49
CA PHE A 314 -2.33 -6.11 -40.87
C PHE A 314 -0.92 -6.61 -41.14
N GLU A 315 0.03 -6.37 -40.24
CA GLU A 315 1.40 -6.89 -40.36
C GLU A 315 1.39 -8.43 -40.44
N LEU A 316 0.61 -9.09 -39.58
CA LEU A 316 0.47 -10.54 -39.60
C LEU A 316 -0.23 -11.02 -40.89
N TYR A 317 -1.25 -10.31 -41.36
CA TYR A 317 -1.90 -10.64 -42.62
C TYR A 317 -0.93 -10.58 -43.80
N GLU A 318 -0.16 -9.49 -43.92
CA GLU A 318 0.85 -9.34 -44.98
C GLU A 318 1.92 -10.44 -44.92
N GLN A 319 2.35 -10.80 -43.71
CA GLN A 319 3.35 -11.84 -43.49
C GLN A 319 2.81 -13.24 -43.85
N TYR A 320 1.58 -13.57 -43.45
CA TYR A 320 1.10 -14.95 -43.48
C TYR A 320 0.12 -15.26 -44.63
N ALA A 321 -0.53 -14.27 -45.24
CA ALA A 321 -1.40 -14.49 -46.38
C ALA A 321 -0.69 -15.22 -47.55
N PRO A 322 0.58 -14.88 -47.91
CA PRO A 322 1.29 -15.59 -48.99
C PRO A 322 1.58 -17.07 -48.68
N ILE A 323 1.84 -17.39 -47.41
CA ILE A 323 2.25 -18.74 -46.96
C ILE A 323 1.12 -19.53 -46.29
N LYS A 324 -0.11 -19.01 -46.28
CA LYS A 324 -1.26 -19.63 -45.60
C LYS A 324 -1.46 -21.10 -46.00
N LYS A 325 -1.39 -21.41 -47.29
CA LYS A 325 -1.58 -22.78 -47.79
C LYS A 325 -0.53 -23.75 -47.23
N GLU A 326 0.69 -23.27 -47.07
CA GLU A 326 1.81 -24.05 -46.51
C GLU A 326 1.62 -24.29 -45.01
N LEU A 327 1.22 -23.27 -44.25
CA LEU A 327 0.90 -23.44 -42.82
C LEU A 327 -0.22 -24.47 -42.59
N LEU A 328 -1.26 -24.44 -43.44
CA LEU A 328 -2.36 -25.41 -43.37
C LEU A 328 -1.91 -26.82 -43.79
N SER A 329 -0.97 -26.97 -44.72
CA SER A 329 -0.40 -28.29 -45.03
C SER A 329 0.45 -28.82 -43.88
N MET A 330 1.31 -27.98 -43.27
CA MET A 330 2.09 -28.37 -42.08
C MET A 330 1.20 -28.88 -40.95
N ARG A 331 0.07 -28.21 -40.68
CA ARG A 331 -0.92 -28.66 -39.68
C ARG A 331 -1.54 -30.01 -40.05
N ARG A 332 -1.93 -30.21 -41.31
CA ARG A 332 -2.55 -31.47 -41.78
C ARG A 332 -1.58 -32.65 -41.80
N GLU A 333 -0.32 -32.40 -42.16
CA GLU A 333 0.75 -33.40 -42.21
C GLU A 333 1.35 -33.70 -40.83
N GLY A 334 0.96 -32.95 -39.79
CA GLY A 334 1.45 -33.13 -38.42
C GLY A 334 2.87 -32.59 -38.18
N ARG A 335 3.35 -31.69 -39.04
CA ARG A 335 4.68 -31.03 -38.93
C ARG A 335 4.64 -29.89 -37.92
N PHE A 336 4.36 -30.21 -36.65
CA PHE A 336 4.08 -29.22 -35.61
C PHE A 336 5.31 -28.40 -35.18
N ASP A 337 6.52 -28.96 -35.24
CA ASP A 337 7.74 -28.22 -34.90
C ASP A 337 8.01 -27.11 -35.91
N GLU A 338 7.85 -27.41 -37.20
CA GLU A 338 7.99 -26.44 -38.29
C GLU A 338 6.87 -25.39 -38.25
N LEU A 339 5.63 -25.82 -37.97
CA LEU A 339 4.49 -24.91 -37.79
C LEU A 339 4.71 -23.96 -36.60
N SER A 340 5.25 -24.46 -35.49
CA SER A 340 5.57 -23.66 -34.32
C SER A 340 6.65 -22.62 -34.62
N ALA A 341 7.73 -23.03 -35.31
CA ALA A 341 8.79 -22.13 -35.74
C ALA A 341 8.25 -21.03 -36.69
N ALA A 342 7.43 -21.42 -37.67
CA ALA A 342 6.84 -20.48 -38.63
C ALA A 342 5.89 -19.48 -37.97
N LEU A 343 5.14 -19.89 -36.95
CA LEU A 343 4.18 -19.05 -36.23
C LEU A 343 4.76 -18.32 -35.01
N ALA A 344 6.06 -18.45 -34.72
CA ALA A 344 6.69 -17.79 -33.58
C ALA A 344 6.45 -16.25 -33.54
N PRO A 345 6.56 -15.50 -34.65
CA PRO A 345 6.23 -14.07 -34.67
C PRO A 345 4.75 -13.79 -34.34
N TYR A 346 3.84 -14.68 -34.76
CA TYR A 346 2.43 -14.55 -34.39
C TYR A 346 2.24 -14.79 -32.90
N ARG A 347 2.89 -15.81 -32.33
CA ARG A 347 2.81 -16.10 -30.89
C ARG A 347 3.26 -14.90 -30.05
N GLU A 348 4.34 -14.24 -30.42
CA GLU A 348 4.84 -13.06 -29.70
C GLU A 348 3.78 -11.94 -29.66
N LYS A 349 3.24 -11.56 -30.82
CA LYS A 349 2.20 -10.52 -30.89
C LYS A 349 0.90 -10.95 -30.21
N LEU A 350 0.53 -12.22 -30.29
CA LEU A 350 -0.64 -12.79 -29.62
C LEU A 350 -0.52 -12.65 -28.09
N MET A 351 0.64 -13.01 -27.53
CA MET A 351 0.88 -12.91 -26.08
C MET A 351 0.99 -11.45 -25.60
N LYS A 352 1.61 -10.57 -26.39
CA LYS A 352 1.65 -9.13 -26.12
C LYS A 352 0.24 -8.55 -26.02
N ASN A 353 -0.65 -8.88 -26.95
CA ASN A 353 -2.03 -8.38 -26.95
C ASN A 353 -2.88 -9.02 -25.84
N TYR A 354 -2.66 -10.30 -25.54
CA TYR A 354 -3.31 -10.97 -24.41
C TYR A 354 -3.02 -10.28 -23.06
N GLN A 355 -1.76 -9.86 -22.82
CA GLN A 355 -1.39 -9.10 -21.61
C GLN A 355 -2.13 -7.75 -21.49
N LEU A 356 -2.60 -7.19 -22.61
CA LEU A 356 -3.40 -5.97 -22.66
C LEU A 356 -4.92 -6.25 -22.57
N GLY A 357 -5.33 -7.51 -22.44
CA GLY A 357 -6.75 -7.87 -22.45
C GLY A 357 -7.38 -7.84 -23.85
N LEU A 358 -6.58 -7.98 -24.91
CA LEU A 358 -7.05 -7.88 -26.30
C LEU A 358 -6.84 -9.18 -27.08
N GLY A 359 -7.91 -9.71 -27.69
CA GLY A 359 -7.81 -10.84 -28.62
C GLY A 359 -7.25 -10.43 -29.99
N LEU A 360 -6.34 -11.24 -30.53
CA LEU A 360 -5.67 -11.00 -31.80
C LEU A 360 -5.92 -12.14 -32.80
N CYS A 361 -6.77 -11.86 -33.78
CA CYS A 361 -7.02 -12.73 -34.93
C CYS A 361 -7.00 -11.91 -36.21
N PHE A 362 -6.21 -12.34 -37.18
CA PHE A 362 -6.16 -11.77 -38.52
C PHE A 362 -6.68 -12.76 -39.58
N ASP A 363 -6.57 -14.06 -39.31
CA ASP A 363 -7.12 -15.15 -40.12
C ASP A 363 -7.55 -16.30 -39.19
N PRO A 364 -8.84 -16.73 -39.21
CA PRO A 364 -9.35 -17.76 -38.30
C PRO A 364 -8.66 -19.12 -38.45
N GLU A 365 -8.26 -19.51 -39.67
CA GLU A 365 -7.67 -20.83 -39.91
C GLU A 365 -6.23 -20.88 -39.39
N ILE A 366 -5.49 -19.77 -39.52
CA ILE A 366 -4.16 -19.63 -38.94
C ILE A 366 -4.24 -19.48 -37.41
N PHE A 367 -5.25 -18.79 -36.89
CA PHE A 367 -5.52 -18.75 -35.45
C PHE A 367 -5.79 -20.15 -34.89
N ASP A 368 -6.57 -20.96 -35.59
CA ASP A 368 -6.81 -22.35 -35.20
C ASP A 368 -5.50 -23.17 -35.18
N CYS A 369 -4.57 -22.92 -36.11
CA CYS A 369 -3.24 -23.54 -36.07
C CYS A 369 -2.47 -23.17 -34.79
N MET A 370 -2.50 -21.90 -34.39
CA MET A 370 -1.85 -21.43 -33.16
C MET A 370 -2.50 -22.05 -31.91
N THR A 371 -3.83 -22.08 -31.83
CA THR A 371 -4.52 -22.65 -30.67
C THR A 371 -4.29 -24.15 -30.53
N ASP A 372 -4.14 -24.88 -31.64
CA ASP A 372 -3.77 -26.30 -31.61
C ASP A 372 -2.35 -26.53 -31.08
N LEU A 373 -1.39 -25.68 -31.45
CA LEU A 373 -0.05 -25.70 -30.87
C LEU A 373 -0.10 -25.47 -29.35
N LEU A 374 -0.83 -24.44 -28.90
CA LEU A 374 -0.99 -24.14 -27.48
C LEU A 374 -1.62 -25.32 -26.71
N ARG A 375 -2.66 -25.96 -27.27
CA ARG A 375 -3.28 -27.15 -26.65
C ARG A 375 -2.29 -28.31 -26.51
N ARG A 376 -1.46 -28.56 -27.53
CA ARG A 376 -0.43 -29.61 -27.51
C ARG A 376 0.65 -29.36 -26.45
N GLU A 377 0.96 -28.09 -26.19
CA GLU A 377 1.88 -27.67 -25.14
C GLU A 377 1.25 -27.68 -23.72
N GLY A 378 -0.01 -28.10 -23.58
CA GLY A 378 -0.73 -28.11 -22.31
C GLY A 378 -1.41 -26.78 -21.95
N ASN A 379 -1.34 -25.77 -22.84
CA ASN A 379 -1.92 -24.44 -22.63
C ASN A 379 -3.37 -24.34 -23.16
N GLY A 380 -4.18 -25.37 -22.91
CA GLY A 380 -5.56 -25.47 -23.43
C GLY A 380 -6.50 -24.39 -22.89
N GLN A 381 -6.33 -24.00 -21.62
CA GLN A 381 -7.12 -22.92 -21.02
C GLN A 381 -6.82 -21.56 -21.66
N LEU A 382 -5.54 -21.24 -21.83
CA LEU A 382 -5.10 -20.01 -22.52
C LEU A 382 -5.66 -19.94 -23.94
N ALA A 383 -5.68 -21.05 -24.68
CA ALA A 383 -6.26 -21.11 -26.02
C ALA A 383 -7.76 -20.80 -26.04
N ALA A 384 -8.51 -21.18 -25.00
CA ALA A 384 -9.93 -20.86 -24.87
C ALA A 384 -10.13 -19.37 -24.55
N GLU A 385 -9.40 -18.84 -23.58
CA GLU A 385 -9.44 -17.42 -23.19
C GLU A 385 -9.12 -16.51 -24.38
N LEU A 386 -8.05 -16.83 -25.13
CA LEU A 386 -7.67 -16.08 -26.34
C LEU A 386 -8.80 -16.02 -27.37
N ARG A 387 -9.60 -17.09 -27.49
CA ARG A 387 -10.72 -17.14 -28.45
C ARG A 387 -11.88 -16.24 -28.01
N GLU A 388 -12.20 -16.25 -26.72
CA GLU A 388 -13.28 -15.43 -26.15
C GLU A 388 -12.98 -13.93 -26.26
N MET A 389 -11.70 -13.55 -26.26
CA MET A 389 -11.27 -12.15 -26.35
C MET A 389 -11.27 -11.58 -27.77
N ILE A 390 -11.48 -12.40 -28.81
CA ILE A 390 -11.47 -11.96 -30.20
C ILE A 390 -12.81 -11.28 -30.55
N PRO A 391 -12.80 -10.04 -31.06
CA PRO A 391 -14.01 -9.42 -31.60
C PRO A 391 -14.61 -10.23 -32.76
N GLU A 392 -15.93 -10.30 -32.87
CA GLU A 392 -16.60 -11.06 -33.93
C GLU A 392 -16.17 -10.62 -35.34
N GLU A 393 -15.91 -9.32 -35.53
CA GLU A 393 -15.45 -8.77 -36.81
C GLU A 393 -14.06 -9.26 -37.18
N HIS A 394 -13.23 -9.63 -36.19
CA HIS A 394 -11.88 -10.13 -36.41
C HIS A 394 -11.87 -11.61 -36.81
N MET A 395 -13.00 -12.30 -36.68
CA MET A 395 -13.20 -13.65 -37.21
C MET A 395 -13.58 -13.64 -38.70
N LYS A 396 -13.78 -12.45 -39.30
CA LYS A 396 -14.02 -12.30 -40.73
C LYS A 396 -12.70 -12.05 -41.46
N PRO A 397 -12.54 -12.52 -42.71
CA PRO A 397 -11.37 -12.23 -43.52
C PRO A 397 -11.15 -10.72 -43.67
N ILE A 398 -9.88 -10.30 -43.69
CA ILE A 398 -9.51 -8.93 -44.04
C ILE A 398 -9.78 -8.72 -45.53
N VAL A 399 -10.61 -7.73 -45.86
CA VAL A 399 -10.91 -7.36 -47.25
C VAL A 399 -10.21 -6.03 -47.55
N ILE A 400 -9.19 -6.07 -48.41
CA ILE A 400 -8.53 -4.86 -48.90
C ILE A 400 -9.34 -4.35 -50.09
N LYS A 401 -10.00 -3.20 -49.93
CA LYS A 401 -10.62 -2.48 -51.04
C LYS A 401 -9.57 -1.55 -51.64
N GLY A 402 -9.34 -1.65 -52.95
CA GLY A 402 -8.53 -0.67 -53.67
C GLY A 402 -9.23 0.69 -53.72
N TYR A 403 -8.45 1.76 -53.92
CA TYR A 403 -8.96 3.11 -54.20
C TYR A 403 -9.27 3.33 -55.69
N ASP A 404 -9.44 2.24 -56.44
CA ASP A 404 -9.87 2.29 -57.85
C ASP A 404 -11.32 1.81 -57.88
N ASP A 405 -12.25 2.74 -57.65
CA ASP A 405 -13.65 2.78 -58.12
C ASP A 405 -14.44 3.76 -57.24
N ASP A 406 -14.25 5.06 -57.50
CA ASP A 406 -15.29 6.11 -57.52
C ASP A 406 -14.78 7.37 -58.26
#